data_AF-A0ABD0L0F9-F1
#
_entry.id   AF-A0ABD0L0F9-F1
#
_cell.length_a   1.000
_cell.length_b   1.000
_cell.length_c   1.000
_cell.angle_alpha   90.00
_cell.angle_beta   90.00
_cell.angle_gamma   90.00
#
_symmetry.space_group_name_H-M   'P 1'
#
loop_
_entity.id
_entity.type
_entity.pdbx_description
1 polymer ?
#
loop_
_entity_poly.entity_id
_entity_poly.type
_entity_poly.pdbx_seq_one_letter_code
_entity_poly.pdbx_strand_id
1 'polypeptide(L)'
;PITCYMCRGRADNSTCADPVDPRDNPHLVERECINGACLKWTKYENGILQMIRTCSADLNFHLTMIDGVCRTERNGNGFLCMCGKHLCNTAQPTAGASWLLASSLVSCLVAKQLLPC
;
A
#
# COMPACT_ATOMS: atom_id res chain seq x y z
N PRO A 1 16.77 1.00 -13.10
CA PRO A 1 16.69 0.32 -11.78
C PRO A 1 15.74 1.13 -10.88
N ILE A 2 15.00 0.48 -9.97
CA ILE A 2 14.16 1.17 -8.99
C ILE A 2 14.49 0.70 -7.58
N THR A 3 14.26 1.53 -6.57
CA THR A 3 14.43 1.14 -5.15
C THR A 3 13.11 0.66 -4.60
N CYS A 4 13.11 -0.41 -3.81
CA CYS A 4 11.92 -0.99 -3.22
C CYS A 4 12.12 -1.24 -1.72
N TYR A 5 11.03 -1.21 -0.96
CA TYR A 5 11.07 -1.67 0.43
C TYR A 5 11.12 -3.20 0.50
N MET A 6 11.93 -3.70 1.42
CA MET A 6 12.18 -5.12 1.69
C MET A 6 11.79 -5.43 3.13
N CYS A 7 10.79 -6.27 3.32
CA CYS A 7 10.45 -6.80 4.64
C CYS A 7 9.58 -8.05 4.54
N ARG A 8 9.56 -8.82 5.63
CA ARG A 8 8.59 -9.89 5.87
C ARG A 8 8.16 -9.81 7.32
N GLY A 9 6.86 -9.91 7.56
CA GLY A 9 6.29 -9.99 8.90
C GLY A 9 4.81 -10.26 8.86
N ARG A 10 4.19 -10.45 10.02
CA ARG A 10 2.74 -10.63 10.09
C ARG A 10 2.02 -9.40 9.54
N ALA A 11 0.95 -9.62 8.79
CA ALA A 11 0.19 -8.53 8.17
C ALA A 11 -0.63 -7.72 9.18
N ASP A 12 -0.90 -8.27 10.37
CA ASP A 12 -1.70 -7.64 11.43
C ASP A 12 -0.85 -6.85 12.43
N ASN A 13 0.35 -7.33 12.76
CA ASN A 13 1.18 -6.73 13.80
C ASN A 13 2.67 -6.96 13.52
N SER A 14 3.24 -6.18 12.60
CA SER A 14 4.67 -6.11 12.38
C SER A 14 5.07 -4.78 11.78
N THR A 15 6.37 -4.49 11.77
CA THR A 15 6.95 -3.37 11.01
C THR A 15 6.73 -3.51 9.49
N CYS A 16 6.34 -4.69 9.01
CA CYS A 16 5.98 -4.88 7.62
C CYS A 16 4.46 -4.74 7.39
N ALA A 17 3.61 -4.61 8.41
CA ALA A 17 2.18 -4.45 8.22
C ALA A 17 1.81 -3.12 7.52
N ASP A 18 0.58 -3.02 7.03
CA ASP A 18 -0.01 -1.74 6.60
C ASP A 18 -0.77 -1.12 7.79
N PRO A 19 -0.80 0.23 7.91
CA PRO A 19 -0.03 1.21 7.15
C PRO A 19 1.45 1.16 7.53
N VAL A 20 2.33 1.49 6.59
CA VAL A 20 3.77 1.61 6.87
C VAL A 20 4.21 3.05 6.66
N ASP A 21 4.73 3.69 7.70
CA ASP A 21 5.46 4.95 7.59
C ASP A 21 6.97 4.66 7.60
N PRO A 22 7.68 4.87 6.49
CA PRO A 22 9.13 4.68 6.44
C PRO A 22 9.90 5.56 7.43
N ARG A 23 9.34 6.69 7.85
CA ARG A 23 9.99 7.63 8.80
C ARG A 23 10.04 7.07 10.21
N ASP A 24 9.03 6.29 10.58
CA ASP A 24 8.86 5.74 11.93
C ASP A 24 9.31 4.28 12.02
N ASN A 25 9.86 3.73 10.94
CA ASN A 25 10.16 2.31 10.82
C ASN A 25 11.62 2.04 10.42
N PRO A 26 12.53 1.94 11.40
CA PRO A 26 13.96 1.70 11.14
C PRO A 26 14.25 0.31 10.56
N HIS A 27 13.27 -0.61 10.58
CA HIS A 27 13.42 -1.97 10.08
C HIS A 27 12.99 -2.14 8.62
N LEU A 28 12.49 -1.08 7.99
CA LEU A 28 12.10 -1.10 6.58
C LEU A 28 13.36 -0.92 5.71
N VAL A 29 13.89 -2.03 5.21
CA VAL A 29 15.12 -2.01 4.41
C VAL A 29 14.81 -1.54 2.99
N GLU A 30 15.61 -0.62 2.46
CA GLU A 30 15.57 -0.21 1.06
C GLU A 30 16.59 -1.01 0.24
N ARG A 31 16.18 -1.52 -0.92
CA ARG A 31 17.07 -2.25 -1.84
C ARG A 31 16.76 -1.92 -3.29
N GLU A 32 17.80 -1.84 -4.12
CA GLU A 32 17.65 -1.75 -5.56
C GLU A 32 17.08 -3.03 -6.18
N CYS A 33 16.15 -2.85 -7.10
CA CYS A 33 15.48 -3.87 -7.90
C CYS A 33 15.88 -3.68 -9.36
N ILE A 34 16.76 -4.56 -9.84
CA ILE A 34 17.30 -4.52 -11.20
C ILE A 34 16.36 -5.30 -12.13
N ASN A 35 15.93 -4.69 -13.22
CA ASN A 35 15.04 -5.30 -14.22
C ASN A 35 13.73 -5.87 -13.63
N GLY A 36 13.18 -5.22 -12.61
CA GLY A 36 11.95 -5.65 -11.93
C GLY A 36 11.09 -4.49 -11.45
N ALA A 37 10.04 -4.85 -10.72
CA ALA A 37 9.07 -3.96 -10.09
C ALA A 37 9.00 -4.21 -8.59
N CYS A 38 8.57 -3.23 -7.81
CA CYS A 38 8.34 -3.42 -6.39
C CYS A 38 7.05 -4.20 -6.16
N LEU A 39 7.07 -5.08 -5.18
CA LEU A 39 5.94 -5.92 -4.82
C LEU A 39 5.50 -5.68 -3.39
N LYS A 40 4.19 -5.76 -3.20
CA LYS A 40 3.52 -5.84 -1.90
C LYS A 40 2.60 -7.06 -1.95
N TRP A 41 2.95 -8.07 -1.16
CA TRP A 41 2.36 -9.40 -1.23
C TRP A 41 1.83 -9.84 0.14
N THR A 42 0.55 -10.14 0.21
CA THR A 42 -0.03 -10.85 1.35
C THR A 42 -0.34 -12.29 1.00
N LYS A 43 0.01 -13.21 1.91
CA LYS A 43 -0.28 -14.64 1.76
C LYS A 43 -0.30 -15.33 3.11
N TYR A 44 -1.00 -16.45 3.22
CA TYR A 44 -0.94 -17.27 4.41
C TYR A 44 0.29 -18.19 4.38
N GLU A 45 1.08 -18.17 5.45
CA GLU A 45 2.11 -19.16 5.74
C GLU A 45 1.78 -19.79 7.09
N ASN A 46 1.59 -21.11 7.14
CA ASN A 46 1.24 -21.86 8.36
C ASN A 46 0.03 -21.28 9.12
N GLY A 47 -1.01 -20.86 8.40
CA GLY A 47 -2.23 -20.28 8.98
C GLY A 47 -2.09 -18.82 9.43
N ILE A 48 -0.93 -18.18 9.22
CA ILE A 48 -0.69 -16.78 9.57
C ILE A 48 -0.63 -15.94 8.29
N LEU A 49 -1.41 -14.86 8.24
CA LEU A 49 -1.32 -13.89 7.14
C LEU A 49 -0.03 -13.08 7.27
N GLN A 50 0.86 -13.24 6.29
CA GLN A 50 2.12 -12.51 6.17
C GLN A 50 1.95 -11.34 5.21
N MET A 51 2.65 -10.24 5.48
CA MET A 51 2.93 -9.16 4.56
C MET A 51 4.40 -9.24 4.14
N ILE A 52 4.64 -9.21 2.84
CA ILE A 52 5.96 -9.31 2.23
C ILE A 52 6.11 -8.16 1.24
N ARG A 53 7.16 -7.36 1.42
CA ARG A 53 7.60 -6.37 0.45
C ARG A 53 8.93 -6.83 -0.16
N THR A 54 9.00 -6.86 -1.48
CA THR A 54 10.17 -7.43 -2.19
C THR A 54 10.29 -6.88 -3.61
N CYS A 55 11.37 -7.25 -4.30
CA CYS A 55 11.59 -7.00 -5.72
C CYS A 55 11.03 -8.17 -6.53
N SER A 56 10.37 -7.90 -7.67
CA SER A 56 9.87 -8.98 -8.54
C SER A 56 10.96 -9.88 -9.10
N ALA A 57 12.19 -9.37 -9.22
CA ALA A 57 13.33 -10.16 -9.67
C ALA A 57 13.77 -11.23 -8.65
N ASP A 58 13.39 -11.09 -7.37
CA ASP A 58 13.68 -12.07 -6.32
C ASP A 58 12.70 -13.26 -6.32
N LEU A 59 11.66 -13.23 -7.17
CA LEU A 59 10.61 -14.23 -7.20
C LEU A 59 10.83 -15.26 -8.32
N ASN A 60 10.69 -16.54 -7.98
CA ASN A 60 10.94 -17.67 -8.89
C ASN A 60 9.73 -18.00 -9.82
N PHE A 61 8.92 -17.00 -10.19
CA PHE A 61 7.77 -17.21 -11.07
C PHE A 61 7.65 -16.10 -12.12
N HIS A 62 7.16 -16.46 -13.30
CA HIS A 62 6.91 -15.51 -14.39
C HIS A 62 5.76 -14.58 -14.00
N LEU A 63 6.12 -13.36 -13.68
CA LEU A 63 5.19 -12.25 -13.48
C LEU A 63 5.12 -11.42 -14.76
N THR A 64 3.94 -11.30 -15.35
CA THR A 64 3.70 -10.24 -16.33
C THR A 64 3.76 -8.91 -15.57
N MET A 65 4.83 -8.16 -15.79
CA MET A 65 5.05 -6.90 -15.10
C MET A 65 4.08 -5.84 -15.61
N ILE A 66 3.04 -5.56 -14.83
CA ILE A 66 2.05 -4.52 -15.13
C ILE A 66 1.98 -3.60 -13.92
N ASP A 67 2.31 -2.33 -14.14
CA ASP A 67 2.36 -1.30 -13.10
C ASP A 67 0.96 -1.03 -12.50
N GLY A 68 0.90 -0.90 -11.17
CA GLY A 68 -0.29 -0.47 -10.45
C GLY A 68 -1.40 -1.51 -10.29
N VAL A 69 -1.14 -2.79 -10.59
CA VAL A 69 -2.16 -3.84 -10.53
C VAL A 69 -1.99 -4.70 -9.28
N CYS A 70 -3.11 -4.94 -8.59
CA CYS A 70 -3.24 -5.97 -7.56
C CYS A 70 -4.00 -7.16 -8.11
N ARG A 71 -3.49 -8.37 -7.84
CA ARG A 71 -4.16 -9.64 -8.18
C ARG A 71 -4.38 -10.43 -6.91
N THR A 72 -5.42 -11.26 -6.87
CA THR A 72 -5.57 -12.23 -5.79
C THR A 72 -4.38 -13.18 -5.79
N GLU A 73 -3.85 -13.48 -4.60
CA GLU A 73 -2.81 -14.48 -4.42
C GLU A 73 -3.30 -15.85 -4.91
N ARG A 74 -2.40 -16.73 -5.37
CA ARG A 74 -2.73 -18.00 -6.04
C ARG A 74 -3.77 -18.83 -5.29
N ASN A 75 -3.72 -18.86 -3.95
CA ASN A 75 -4.62 -19.67 -3.12
C ASN A 75 -5.89 -18.91 -2.70
N GLY A 76 -6.12 -17.70 -3.20
CA GLY A 76 -7.32 -16.90 -2.88
C GLY A 76 -7.24 -16.11 -1.57
N ASN A 77 -6.23 -16.35 -0.72
CA ASN A 77 -6.22 -15.89 0.66
C ASN A 77 -5.35 -14.63 0.88
N GLY A 78 -5.14 -13.84 -0.16
CA GLY A 78 -4.30 -12.65 -0.09
C GLY A 78 -4.26 -11.92 -1.42
N PHE A 79 -3.33 -10.99 -1.55
CA PHE A 79 -3.15 -10.18 -2.75
C PHE A 79 -1.68 -9.98 -3.07
N LEU A 80 -1.38 -9.87 -4.36
CA LEU A 80 -0.08 -9.49 -4.89
C LEU A 80 -0.26 -8.21 -5.70
N CYS A 81 0.26 -7.11 -5.16
CA CYS A 81 0.29 -5.81 -5.83
C CYS A 81 1.69 -5.53 -6.36
N MET A 82 1.75 -4.99 -7.58
CA MET A 82 2.99 -4.63 -8.25
C MET A 82 2.99 -3.17 -8.65
N CYS A 83 4.14 -2.52 -8.54
CA CYS A 83 4.31 -1.14 -9.00
C CYS A 83 5.76 -0.85 -9.47
N GLY A 84 5.91 0.04 -10.43
CA GLY A 84 7.16 0.30 -11.17
C GLY A 84 7.88 1.61 -10.81
N LYS A 85 7.59 2.21 -9.66
CA LYS A 85 8.19 3.49 -9.21
C LYS A 85 9.05 3.28 -7.95
N HIS A 86 9.99 4.19 -7.68
CA HIS A 86 10.79 4.12 -6.46
C HIS A 86 9.89 4.11 -5.22
N LEU A 87 10.14 3.14 -4.33
CA LEU A 87 9.53 3.00 -3.00
C LEU A 87 7.99 2.92 -3.03
N CYS A 88 7.42 2.53 -4.17
CA CYS A 88 5.97 2.53 -4.41
C CYS A 88 5.22 1.43 -3.67
N ASN A 89 5.92 0.39 -3.19
CA ASN A 89 5.31 -0.67 -2.37
C ASN A 89 5.11 -0.26 -0.91
N THR A 90 5.25 1.03 -0.61
CA THR A 90 4.73 1.64 0.62
C THR A 90 3.20 1.55 0.66
N ALA A 91 2.65 1.58 1.87
CA ALA A 91 1.23 1.82 2.09
C ALA A 91 1.12 3.13 2.86
N GLN A 92 1.09 4.23 2.12
CA GLN A 92 0.75 5.51 2.71
C GLN A 92 -0.71 5.42 3.19
N PRO A 93 -1.01 5.86 4.43
CA PRO A 93 -2.39 6.05 4.83
C PRO A 93 -3.01 6.99 3.80
N THR A 94 -4.05 6.54 3.10
CA THR A 94 -4.84 7.43 2.26
C THR A 94 -5.32 8.54 3.17
N ALA A 95 -4.78 9.75 3.02
CA ALA A 95 -5.36 10.94 3.63
C ALA A 95 -6.76 11.06 3.02
N GLY A 96 -7.73 10.46 3.71
CA GLY A 96 -9.10 10.36 3.23
C GLY A 96 -9.59 11.75 2.92
N ALA A 97 -10.40 11.84 1.87
CA ALA A 97 -11.07 13.04 1.36
C ALA A 97 -12.06 13.68 2.35
N SER A 98 -11.79 13.64 3.66
CA SER A 98 -12.58 14.24 4.75
C SER A 98 -12.67 15.77 4.64
N TRP A 99 -11.74 16.41 3.91
CA TRP A 99 -11.77 17.85 3.67
C TRP A 99 -12.89 18.29 2.71
N LEU A 100 -13.41 17.39 1.86
CA LEU A 100 -14.48 17.72 0.92
C LEU A 100 -15.89 17.63 1.53
N LEU A 101 -16.06 16.93 2.65
CA LEU A 101 -17.36 16.85 3.34
C LEU A 101 -17.58 17.99 4.33
N ALA A 102 -16.52 18.60 4.85
CA ALA A 102 -16.62 19.71 5.80
C ALA A 102 -17.15 21.01 5.17
N SER A 103 -16.86 21.25 3.89
CA SER A 103 -17.30 22.47 3.17
C SER A 103 -18.78 22.46 2.80
N SER A 104 -19.40 21.29 2.62
CA SER A 104 -20.84 21.16 2.34
C SER A 104 -21.75 21.53 3.51
N LEU A 105 -21.30 21.34 4.76
CA LEU A 105 -22.11 21.67 5.94
C LEU A 105 -22.10 23.17 6.26
N VAL A 106 -21.00 23.88 5.98
CA VAL A 106 -20.89 25.32 6.24
C VAL A 106 -21.76 26.15 5.28
N SER A 107 -21.87 25.78 4.01
CA SER A 107 -22.73 26.50 3.05
C SER A 107 -24.23 26.38 3.36
N CYS A 108 -24.68 25.25 3.91
CA CYS A 108 -26.08 25.10 4.32
C CYS A 108 -26.47 25.99 5.50
N LEU A 109 -25.54 26.27 6.42
CA LEU A 109 -25.81 27.10 7.59
C LEU A 109 -25.86 28.59 7.24
N VAL A 110 -24.99 29.06 6.32
CA VAL A 110 -24.98 30.46 5.89
C VAL A 110 -26.20 30.80 5.02
N ALA A 111 -26.67 29.88 4.18
CA ALA A 111 -27.84 30.12 3.32
C ALA A 111 -29.16 30.32 4.10
N LYS A 112 -29.27 29.80 5.33
CA LYS A 112 -30.47 29.98 6.18
C LYS A 112 -30.54 31.34 6.87
N GLN A 113 -29.46 32.11 6.95
CA GLN A 113 -29.43 33.40 7.64
C GLN A 113 -29.71 34.60 6.70
N LEU A 114 -29.80 34.37 5.39
CA LEU A 114 -29.96 35.42 4.37
C LEU A 114 -31.36 35.50 3.74
N LEU A 115 -32.33 34.69 4.20
CA LEU A 115 -33.73 34.75 3.76
C LEU A 115 -34.62 35.13 4.97
N PRO A 116 -34.96 36.42 5.15
CA PRO A 116 -36.08 36.80 6.01
C PRO A 116 -37.38 36.43 5.28
N CYS A 117 -38.22 35.61 5.91
CA CYS A 117 -39.66 35.62 5.63
C CYS A 117 -40.26 36.92 6.16
#